data_AF-A0A848W6A9-F1
#
_entry.id   AF-A0A848W6A9-F1
#
_cell.length_a   1.000
_cell.length_b   1.000
_cell.length_c   1.000
_cell.angle_alpha   90.00
_cell.angle_beta   90.00
_cell.angle_gamma   90.00
#
_symmetry.space_group_name_H-M   'P 1'
#
loop_
_entity.id
_entity.type
_entity.pdbx_description
1 polymer ?
#
loop_
_entity_poly.entity_id
_entity_poly.type
_entity_poly.pdbx_seq_one_letter_code
_entity_poly.pdbx_strand_id
1 'polypeptide(L)' 'MTFSTMTRRVAIAGAAALSLAAFSAPAAAAEIDSIHFLIPGGAGGGWDGTARGTGEALT' A
#
# COMPACT_ATOMS: atom_id res chain seq x y z
N MET A 1 -20.57 35.14 25.34
CA MET A 1 -19.88 34.93 24.04
C MET A 1 -18.94 33.72 24.00
N THR A 2 -18.47 33.19 25.14
CA THR A 2 -17.50 32.07 25.21
C THR A 2 -18.06 30.68 24.90
N PHE A 3 -19.32 30.40 25.25
CA PHE A 3 -19.95 29.09 25.01
C PHE A 3 -20.07 28.73 23.52
N SER A 4 -20.50 29.67 22.67
CA SER A 4 -20.60 29.47 21.21
C SER A 4 -19.23 29.17 20.56
N THR A 5 -18.17 29.82 21.05
CA THR A 5 -16.80 29.58 20.58
C THR A 5 -16.30 28.17 20.93
N MET A 6 -16.65 27.65 22.11
CA MET A 6 -16.28 26.29 22.53
C MET A 6 -17.04 25.22 21.74
N THR A 7 -18.34 25.39 21.53
CA THR A 7 -19.14 24.48 20.69
C THR A 7 -18.60 24.41 19.26
N ARG A 8 -18.19 25.55 18.67
CA ARG A 8 -17.60 25.59 17.34
C ARG A 8 -16.26 24.86 17.25
N ARG A 9 -15.41 24.99 18.28
CA ARG A 9 -14.11 24.30 18.35
C ARG A 9 -14.28 22.79 18.47
N VAL A 10 -15.22 22.33 19.29
CA VAL A 10 -15.53 20.91 19.42
C VAL A 10 -16.07 20.33 18.11
N ALA A 11 -16.95 21.06 17.42
CA ALA A 11 -17.47 20.65 16.12
C ALA A 11 -16.37 20.51 15.05
N ILE A 12 -15.44 21.48 14.99
CA ILE A 12 -14.30 21.43 14.06
C ILE A 12 -13.35 20.28 14.40
N ALA A 13 -13.02 20.09 15.68
CA ALA A 13 -12.16 18.99 16.12
C ALA A 13 -12.78 17.63 15.82
N GLY A 14 -14.08 17.47 16.03
CA GLY A 14 -14.82 16.25 15.67
C GLY A 14 -14.81 15.99 14.16
N ALA A 15 -15.05 17.02 13.35
CA ALA A 15 -15.00 16.91 11.89
C ALA A 15 -13.60 16.53 11.39
N ALA A 16 -12.54 17.12 11.97
CA ALA A 16 -11.16 16.81 11.65
C ALA A 16 -10.77 15.37 12.04
N ALA A 17 -11.21 14.91 13.21
CA ALA A 17 -10.95 13.54 13.66
C ALA A 17 -11.66 12.51 12.76
N LEU A 18 -12.91 12.76 12.39
CA LEU A 18 -13.66 11.89 11.47
C LEU A 18 -13.04 11.84 10.07
N SER A 19 -12.55 12.97 9.56
CA SER A 19 -11.89 13.01 8.26
C SER A 19 -10.54 12.30 8.28
N LEU A 20 -9.74 12.43 9.34
CA LEU A 20 -8.51 11.64 9.48
C LEU A 20 -8.81 10.13 9.52
N ALA A 21 -9.81 9.72 10.28
CA ALA A 21 -10.21 8.31 10.38
C ALA A 21 -10.76 7.75 9.07
N ALA A 22 -11.45 8.58 8.26
CA ALA A 22 -11.97 8.16 6.96
C ALA A 22 -10.87 7.86 5.94
N PHE A 23 -9.71 8.52 6.03
CA PHE A 23 -8.56 8.30 5.15
C PHE A 23 -7.45 7.44 5.79
N SER A 24 -7.62 6.97 7.03
CA SER A 24 -6.61 6.16 7.72
C SER A 24 -6.66 4.67 7.36
N ALA A 25 -7.29 4.30 6.25
CA ALA A 25 -7.28 2.93 5.79
C ALA A 25 -5.83 2.53 5.46
N PRO A 26 -5.31 1.41 6.02
CA PRO A 26 -4.01 0.91 5.59
C PRO A 26 -4.07 0.58 4.11
N ALA A 27 -3.01 0.94 3.37
CA ALA A 27 -2.88 0.50 1.99
C ALA A 27 -2.82 -1.04 2.00
N ALA A 28 -3.85 -1.67 1.43
CA ALA A 28 -3.84 -3.11 1.24
C ALA A 28 -2.79 -3.44 0.17
N ALA A 29 -1.89 -4.38 0.46
CA ALA A 29 -1.05 -4.96 -0.56
C ALA A 29 -1.94 -5.70 -1.57
N ALA A 30 -1.58 -5.65 -2.85
CA ALA A 30 -2.28 -6.45 -3.85
C ALA A 30 -1.98 -7.94 -3.59
N GLU A 31 -3.02 -8.76 -3.60
CA GLU A 31 -2.87 -10.22 -3.63
C GLU A 31 -2.33 -10.60 -5.01
N ILE A 32 -1.08 -11.08 -5.06
CA ILE A 32 -0.43 -11.54 -6.30
C ILE A 32 -0.39 -13.07 -6.28
N ASP A 33 -1.17 -13.68 -7.18
CA ASP A 33 -1.20 -15.14 -7.35
C ASP A 33 0.00 -15.65 -8.15
N SER A 34 0.42 -14.91 -9.19
CA SER A 34 1.58 -15.26 -10.01
C SER A 34 2.37 -14.06 -10.52
N ILE A 35 3.68 -14.25 -10.68
CA ILE A 35 4.60 -13.29 -11.31
C ILE A 35 5.26 -13.97 -12.51
N HIS A 36 5.09 -13.40 -13.70
CA HIS A 36 5.65 -13.92 -14.93
C HIS A 36 6.84 -13.06 -15.39
N PHE A 37 8.03 -13.64 -15.35
CA PHE A 37 9.26 -12.97 -15.76
C PHE A 37 9.42 -13.03 -17.29
N LEU A 38 9.74 -11.88 -17.90
CA LEU A 38 10.23 -11.82 -19.26
C LEU A 38 11.75 -11.97 -19.26
N ILE A 39 12.26 -13.05 -19.85
CA ILE A 39 13.68 -13.38 -19.86
C ILE A 39 14.22 -13.15 -21.28
N PRO A 40 15.07 -12.12 -21.52
CA PRO A 40 15.57 -11.80 -22.86
C PRO A 40 16.73 -12.70 -23.32
N GLY A 41 16.82 -13.94 -22.82
CA GLY A 41 17.90 -14.88 -23.08
C GLY A 41 17.39 -16.31 -23.25
N GLY A 42 18.22 -17.16 -23.86
CA GLY A 42 17.92 -18.57 -24.02
C GLY A 42 17.88 -19.33 -22.68
N ALA A 43 17.16 -20.45 -22.66
CA ALA A 43 17.09 -21.33 -21.49
C ALA A 43 18.48 -21.85 -21.09
N GLY A 44 18.70 -21.99 -19.77
CA GLY A 44 19.96 -22.44 -19.18
C GLY A 44 21.10 -21.41 -19.17
N GLY A 45 20.90 -20.22 -19.74
CA GLY A 45 21.88 -19.12 -19.68
C GLY A 45 21.81 -18.32 -18.38
N GLY A 46 22.72 -17.35 -18.20
CA GLY A 46 22.77 -16.52 -17.00
C GLY A 46 21.49 -15.71 -16.73
N TRP A 47 20.81 -15.29 -17.80
CA TRP A 47 19.51 -14.61 -17.71
C TRP A 47 18.39 -15.54 -17.19
N ASP A 48 18.37 -16.80 -17.63
CA ASP A 48 17.41 -17.81 -17.12
C ASP A 48 17.69 -18.14 -15.66
N GLY A 49 18.95 -18.42 -15.31
CA GLY A 49 19.35 -18.74 -13.93
C GLY A 49 19.03 -17.61 -12.94
N THR A 50 19.28 -16.35 -13.30
CA THR A 50 18.95 -15.19 -12.46
C THR A 50 17.45 -15.04 -12.26
N ALA A 51 16.65 -15.26 -13.31
CA ALA A 51 15.20 -15.18 -13.22
C ALA A 51 14.63 -16.28 -12.33
N ARG A 52 15.12 -17.52 -12.46
CA ARG A 52 14.71 -18.65 -11.58
C ARG A 52 15.10 -18.41 -10.13
N GLY A 53 16.35 -18.01 -9.87
CA GLY A 53 16.80 -17.72 -8.51
C GLY A 53 16.02 -16.57 -7.86
N THR A 54 15.62 -15.56 -8.64
CA THR A 54 14.74 -14.49 -8.14
C THR A 54 13.34 -15.03 -7.83
N GLY A 55 12.77 -15.87 -8.71
CA GLY A 55 11.48 -16.51 -8.48
C GLY A 55 11.46 -17.39 -7.23
N GLU A 56 12.53 -18.17 -7.01
CA GLU A 56 12.71 -18.98 -5.80
C GLU A 56 12.78 -18.11 -4.53
N ALA A 57 13.41 -16.94 -4.59
CA ALA A 57 13.49 -16.02 -3.45
C ALA A 57 12.17 -15.27 -3.15
N LEU A 58 11.24 -15.23 -4.11
CA LEU A 58 9.93 -14.57 -3.99
C LEU A 58 8.78 -15.54 -3.65
N THR A 59 9.08 -16.83 -3.50
CA THR A 59 8.14 -17.88 -3.05
C THR A 59 8.19 -18.02 -1.54
#